data_AF-A0A662N7M0-F1
#
_entry.id   AF-A0A662N7M0-F1
#
_cell.length_a   1.000
_cell.length_b   1.000
_cell.length_c   1.000
_cell.angle_alpha   90.00
_cell.angle_beta   90.00
_cell.angle_gamma   90.00
#
_symmetry.space_group_name_H-M   'P 1'
#
loop_
_entity.id
_entity.type
_entity.pdbx_description
1 polymer ?
#
loop_
_entity_poly.entity_id
_entity_poly.type
_entity_poly.pdbx_seq_one_letter_code
_entity_poly.pdbx_strand_id
1 'polypeptide(L)'
;MILRGKVVGSEIPRFKHRWFGILEVEAKGERYKLYMSGVAQWFVTGDDVEIHIKNRPKKGNVLDFDDYELYKFYEGEKIKVWPLWEKKYEAKRFSPLTGELLYIYRIKAREATYESDFEAIAELEQYHYASQKEKVALWRCENGHTFEANTKQACPVCGNEKVHILEIKGSTPASRFLILELENREEYEPRILAYVRVDPPIPLMHRRLPNGEIEKNIREKVFPEGWFKPSFWPERIMKELYEELRKKYPRKVARSMLWEKAKWQALRESNTAGARIARVVVHPDYRSDGLGQLSVKASIEWISERRIPEMRKRKHIVETIAQMARFNPFFEKVGFKFLWETASGRPVLFYPLTDEAKEYIEKFLREDPHAPKDGRLWRPSYGKVEPLKEPIVFENVSKVFESELDIKGLPEEIKFLLEAFGVRHRVIQRPVLRNLNFEIKPGEIVVVVGASGAGKTTLIRLLLGAALGYWEEKYRPSSGKIKVPENAKVSALLPGEQEPTFGSESILEHVYRKIGNLNAAVEVLNRSGLSDAVLYRAKFSELSTGQKERAKIASLLAEKPNLLLMDEFAA
;
A
#
# COMPACT_ATOMS: atom_id res chain seq x y z
N MET A 1 2.42 31.12 -28.85
CA MET A 1 2.83 30.82 -30.25
C MET A 1 2.90 29.30 -30.43
N ILE A 2 2.44 28.75 -31.56
CA ILE A 2 2.57 27.31 -31.86
C ILE A 2 3.65 27.11 -32.91
N LEU A 3 4.57 26.18 -32.65
CA LEU A 3 5.66 25.80 -33.54
C LEU A 3 5.66 24.29 -33.77
N ARG A 4 5.63 23.85 -35.03
CA ARG A 4 5.93 22.46 -35.39
C ARG A 4 7.39 22.34 -35.78
N GLY A 5 8.03 21.27 -35.34
CA GLY A 5 9.44 21.05 -35.55
C GLY A 5 9.82 19.60 -35.37
N LYS A 6 11.12 19.34 -35.51
CA LYS A 6 11.72 18.02 -35.29
C LYS A 6 12.75 18.09 -34.18
N VAL A 7 12.81 17.03 -33.38
CA VAL A 7 13.88 16.87 -32.40
C VAL A 7 15.20 16.69 -33.14
N VAL A 8 16.20 17.50 -32.80
CA VAL A 8 17.56 17.40 -33.35
C VAL A 8 18.55 16.80 -32.35
N GLY A 9 18.25 16.91 -31.05
CA GLY A 9 19.07 16.33 -29.99
C GLY A 9 18.39 16.34 -28.64
N SER A 10 18.98 15.60 -27.70
CA SER A 10 18.58 15.60 -26.29
C SER A 10 19.84 15.52 -25.43
N GLU A 11 20.01 16.45 -24.49
CA GLU A 11 21.10 16.43 -23.52
C GLU A 11 20.58 15.99 -22.16
N ILE A 12 21.20 14.95 -21.60
CA ILE A 12 20.76 14.35 -20.34
C ILE A 12 21.98 14.14 -19.46
N PRO A 13 22.15 14.91 -18.38
CA PRO A 13 23.27 14.73 -17.49
C PRO A 13 23.18 13.34 -16.86
N ARG A 14 24.28 12.58 -16.93
CA ARG A 14 24.35 11.17 -16.52
C ARG A 14 23.77 10.90 -15.14
N PHE A 15 23.98 11.79 -14.18
CA PHE A 15 23.56 11.67 -12.79
C PHE A 15 22.31 12.48 -12.43
N LYS A 16 21.75 13.26 -13.37
CA LYS A 16 20.47 13.99 -13.19
C LYS A 16 19.37 13.50 -14.13
N HIS A 17 19.60 12.37 -14.79
CA HIS A 17 18.80 11.88 -15.92
C HIS A 17 17.32 11.62 -15.62
N ARG A 18 16.91 11.58 -14.35
CA ARG A 18 15.51 11.40 -13.95
C ARG A 18 14.74 12.72 -13.79
N TRP A 19 15.39 13.79 -13.36
CA TRP A 19 14.73 15.06 -13.02
C TRP A 19 15.23 16.26 -13.85
N PHE A 20 16.21 16.07 -14.73
CA PHE A 20 16.69 17.15 -15.60
C PHE A 20 17.12 16.64 -16.97
N GLY A 21 16.70 17.36 -18.01
CA GLY A 21 17.11 17.17 -19.38
C GLY A 21 16.84 18.40 -20.22
N ILE A 22 17.52 18.49 -21.35
CA ILE A 22 17.34 19.55 -22.35
C ILE A 22 16.97 18.87 -23.66
N LEU A 23 15.85 19.28 -24.25
CA LEU A 23 15.45 18.84 -25.58
C LEU A 23 15.75 19.93 -26.60
N GLU A 24 16.44 19.59 -27.68
CA GLU A 24 16.73 20.49 -28.79
C GLU A 24 15.77 20.22 -29.93
N VAL A 25 15.02 21.25 -30.34
CA VAL A 25 14.02 21.17 -31.41
C VAL A 25 14.32 22.20 -32.47
N GLU A 26 14.36 21.78 -33.73
CA GLU A 26 14.44 22.68 -34.87
C GLU A 26 13.04 22.97 -35.41
N ALA A 27 12.67 24.24 -35.44
CA ALA A 27 11.37 24.72 -35.91
C ALA A 27 11.53 26.06 -36.63
N LYS A 28 10.93 26.20 -37.81
CA LYS A 28 11.01 27.42 -38.65
C LYS A 28 12.44 27.92 -38.93
N GLY A 29 13.40 27.01 -39.08
CA GLY A 29 14.82 27.35 -39.34
C GLY A 29 15.58 27.83 -38.10
N GLU A 30 14.97 27.81 -36.91
CA GLU A 30 15.60 28.15 -35.65
C GLU A 30 15.69 26.95 -34.72
N ARG A 31 16.69 26.94 -33.83
CA ARG A 31 16.83 25.93 -32.79
C ARG A 31 16.30 26.43 -31.46
N TYR A 32 15.43 25.64 -30.85
CA TYR A 32 14.84 25.87 -29.53
C TYR A 32 15.44 24.88 -28.53
N LYS A 33 15.86 25.37 -27.37
CA LYS A 33 16.27 24.52 -26.24
C LYS A 33 15.16 24.52 -25.19
N LEU A 34 14.62 23.36 -24.91
CA LEU A 34 13.50 23.18 -23.97
C LEU A 34 14.03 22.55 -22.69
N TYR A 35 13.95 23.27 -21.58
CA TYR A 35 14.29 22.72 -20.26
C TYR A 35 13.12 21.90 -19.71
N MET A 36 13.42 20.67 -19.30
CA MET A 36 12.42 19.72 -18.78
C MET A 36 13.06 18.71 -17.82
N SER A 37 12.24 17.79 -17.32
CA SER A 37 12.70 16.68 -16.49
C SER A 37 13.45 15.61 -17.32
N GLY A 38 13.74 14.47 -16.70
CA GLY A 38 14.32 13.31 -17.36
C GLY A 38 13.51 12.75 -18.54
N VAL A 39 12.28 13.23 -18.75
CA VAL A 39 11.41 12.85 -19.87
C VAL A 39 12.04 13.11 -21.24
N ALA A 40 13.03 14.01 -21.34
CA ALA A 40 13.84 14.23 -22.53
C ALA A 40 14.44 12.92 -23.11
N GLN A 41 14.70 11.90 -22.28
CA GLN A 41 15.29 10.61 -22.72
C GLN A 41 14.42 9.79 -23.67
N TRP A 42 13.13 10.10 -23.75
CA TRP A 42 12.17 9.36 -24.59
C TRP A 42 12.03 9.93 -26.00
N PHE A 43 12.76 11.00 -26.28
CA PHE A 43 12.85 11.58 -27.61
C PHE A 43 14.06 11.04 -28.38
N VAL A 44 13.87 10.87 -29.67
CA VAL A 44 14.94 10.52 -30.61
C VAL A 44 15.02 11.58 -31.70
N THR A 45 16.23 11.80 -32.23
CA THR A 45 16.43 12.69 -33.37
C THR A 45 15.50 12.29 -34.52
N GLY A 46 14.78 13.27 -35.06
CA GLY A 46 13.79 13.10 -36.11
C GLY A 46 12.33 13.03 -35.63
N ASP A 47 12.10 12.84 -34.31
CA ASP A 47 10.76 12.84 -33.73
C ASP A 47 10.02 14.15 -34.07
N ASP A 48 8.78 14.02 -34.54
CA ASP A 48 7.89 15.15 -34.82
C ASP A 48 7.26 15.68 -33.53
N VAL A 49 7.40 16.98 -33.32
CA VAL A 49 6.91 17.66 -32.11
C VAL A 49 6.21 18.98 -32.42
N GLU A 50 5.35 19.40 -31.50
CA GLU A 50 4.70 20.70 -31.53
C GLU A 50 4.87 21.39 -30.17
N ILE A 51 5.47 22.58 -30.20
CA ILE A 51 5.75 23.42 -29.04
C ILE A 51 4.69 24.51 -28.97
N HIS A 52 4.02 24.62 -27.83
CA HIS A 52 3.07 25.69 -27.53
C HIS A 52 3.73 26.64 -26.56
N ILE A 53 4.32 27.72 -27.07
CA ILE A 53 4.98 28.73 -26.25
C ILE A 53 3.93 29.59 -25.57
N LYS A 54 3.95 29.57 -24.23
CA LYS A 54 3.08 30.33 -23.32
C LYS A 54 3.67 31.70 -22.99
N ASN A 55 4.95 31.72 -22.62
CA ASN A 55 5.66 32.94 -22.22
C ASN A 55 6.78 33.26 -23.21
N ARG A 56 7.12 34.54 -23.33
CA ARG A 56 8.23 34.97 -24.18
C ARG A 56 9.56 34.52 -23.56
N PRO A 57 10.47 33.87 -24.30
CA PRO A 57 11.72 33.40 -23.76
C PRO A 57 12.56 34.56 -23.23
N LYS A 58 13.18 34.39 -22.06
CA LYS A 58 13.98 35.43 -21.40
C LYS A 58 15.28 35.73 -22.14
N LYS A 59 15.86 34.74 -22.82
CA LYS A 59 17.13 34.87 -23.56
C LYS A 59 17.18 33.91 -24.74
N GLY A 60 17.27 34.44 -25.96
CA GLY A 60 17.31 33.64 -27.19
C GLY A 60 16.12 32.69 -27.31
N ASN A 61 16.34 31.52 -27.90
CA ASN A 61 15.32 30.48 -28.08
C ASN A 61 15.38 29.40 -26.99
N VAL A 62 15.69 29.80 -25.75
CA VAL A 62 15.67 28.91 -24.59
C VAL A 62 14.35 29.10 -23.85
N LEU A 63 13.60 27.99 -23.69
CA LEU A 63 12.31 27.96 -23.01
C LEU A 63 12.48 27.22 -21.68
N ASP A 64 12.15 27.90 -20.59
CA ASP A 64 12.21 27.36 -19.24
C ASP A 64 11.00 26.45 -18.95
N PHE A 65 10.98 25.77 -17.80
CA PHE A 65 9.99 24.73 -17.46
C PHE A 65 8.52 25.17 -17.64
N ASP A 66 8.19 26.43 -17.34
CA ASP A 66 6.82 26.95 -17.38
C ASP A 66 6.48 27.72 -18.67
N ASP A 67 7.46 27.89 -19.56
CA ASP A 67 7.31 28.75 -20.74
C ASP A 67 6.58 28.08 -21.91
N TYR A 68 6.35 26.76 -21.83
CA TYR A 68 5.82 26.00 -22.97
C TYR A 68 4.99 24.77 -22.59
N GLU A 69 4.25 24.25 -23.56
CA GLU A 69 3.80 22.87 -23.60
C GLU A 69 4.45 22.15 -24.78
N LEU A 70 4.66 20.85 -24.64
CA LEU A 70 5.25 20.02 -25.68
C LEU A 70 4.33 18.86 -26.00
N TYR A 71 4.10 18.67 -27.29
CA TYR A 71 3.37 17.55 -27.83
C TYR A 71 4.27 16.74 -28.77
N LYS A 72 4.18 15.42 -28.68
CA LYS A 72 4.85 14.47 -29.58
C LYS A 72 3.82 13.90 -30.55
N PHE A 73 4.20 13.73 -31.81
CA PHE A 73 3.40 12.96 -32.76
C PHE A 73 3.93 11.54 -32.88
N TYR A 74 3.02 10.57 -32.87
CA TYR A 74 3.37 9.17 -33.07
C TYR A 74 2.24 8.47 -33.82
N GLU A 75 2.56 7.87 -34.96
CA GLU A 75 1.58 7.20 -35.85
C GLU A 75 0.37 8.12 -36.20
N GLY A 76 0.64 9.42 -36.41
CA GLY A 76 -0.37 10.42 -36.75
C GLY A 76 -1.15 10.98 -35.55
N GLU A 77 -1.01 10.39 -34.36
CA GLU A 77 -1.68 10.86 -33.15
C GLU A 77 -0.80 11.85 -32.36
N LYS A 78 -1.46 12.85 -31.76
CA LYS A 78 -0.81 13.88 -30.93
C LYS A 78 -0.89 13.50 -29.45
N ILE A 79 0.26 13.49 -28.77
CA ILE A 79 0.41 13.10 -27.36
C ILE A 79 0.96 14.28 -26.58
N LYS A 80 0.30 14.70 -25.49
CA LYS A 80 0.85 15.72 -24.60
C LYS A 80 1.99 15.12 -23.77
N VAL A 81 3.18 15.70 -23.84
CA VAL A 81 4.36 15.24 -23.08
C VAL A 81 4.73 16.22 -21.97
N TRP A 82 4.63 17.52 -22.23
CA TRP A 82 4.93 18.58 -21.26
C TRP A 82 3.79 19.60 -21.16
N PRO A 83 3.42 20.10 -19.96
CA PRO A 83 3.89 19.66 -18.65
C PRO A 83 3.55 18.19 -18.36
N LEU A 84 4.22 17.63 -17.35
CA LEU A 84 3.97 16.26 -16.91
C LEU A 84 2.53 16.07 -16.43
N TRP A 85 2.13 14.81 -16.31
CA TRP A 85 0.78 14.48 -15.91
C TRP A 85 0.53 14.84 -14.44
N GLU A 86 -0.64 15.42 -14.20
CA GLU A 86 -1.11 15.80 -12.88
C GLU A 86 -2.65 15.74 -12.88
N LYS A 87 -3.23 15.23 -11.80
CA LYS A 87 -4.67 15.21 -11.59
C LYS A 87 -5.00 15.21 -10.10
N LYS A 88 -6.10 15.87 -9.74
CA LYS A 88 -6.61 15.94 -8.36
C LYS A 88 -7.72 14.92 -8.16
N TYR A 89 -7.78 14.34 -6.97
CA TYR A 89 -8.73 13.32 -6.56
C TYR A 89 -9.25 13.62 -5.16
N GLU A 90 -10.48 13.16 -4.89
CA GLU A 90 -11.05 13.11 -3.55
C GLU A 90 -11.11 11.66 -3.08
N ALA A 91 -10.41 11.33 -2.00
CA ALA A 91 -10.54 10.03 -1.34
C ALA A 91 -11.51 10.18 -0.16
N LYS A 92 -12.75 9.77 -0.36
CA LYS A 92 -13.83 9.85 0.63
C LYS A 92 -13.79 8.64 1.56
N ARG A 93 -13.81 8.87 2.86
CA ARG A 93 -13.91 7.81 3.87
C ARG A 93 -15.31 7.77 4.44
N PHE A 94 -15.96 6.61 4.37
CA PHE A 94 -17.29 6.39 4.93
C PHE A 94 -17.21 5.52 6.18
N SER A 95 -18.12 5.76 7.11
CA SER A 95 -18.35 4.92 8.28
C SER A 95 -18.79 3.54 7.81
N PRO A 96 -18.10 2.47 8.22
CA PRO A 96 -18.54 1.11 7.89
C PRO A 96 -19.84 0.73 8.63
N LEU A 97 -20.25 1.50 9.64
CA LEU A 97 -21.43 1.26 10.46
C LEU A 97 -22.65 2.02 9.97
N THR A 98 -22.50 3.33 9.76
CA THR A 98 -23.61 4.22 9.40
C THR A 98 -23.68 4.51 7.89
N GLY A 99 -22.60 4.24 7.15
CA GLY A 99 -22.46 4.63 5.75
C GLY A 99 -22.22 6.13 5.55
N GLU A 100 -22.21 6.92 6.62
CA GLU A 100 -22.00 8.37 6.55
C GLU A 100 -20.56 8.73 6.19
N LEU A 101 -20.37 9.89 5.58
CA LEU A 101 -19.04 10.40 5.27
C LEU A 101 -18.34 10.85 6.56
N LEU A 102 -17.16 10.28 6.84
CA LEU A 102 -16.31 10.64 7.97
C LEU A 102 -15.38 11.80 7.62
N TYR A 103 -14.62 11.69 6.54
CA TYR A 103 -13.69 12.72 6.07
C TYR A 103 -13.34 12.52 4.59
N ILE A 104 -12.70 13.53 3.99
CA ILE A 104 -12.23 13.52 2.60
C ILE A 104 -10.74 13.91 2.58
N TYR A 105 -9.88 13.06 2.00
CA TYR A 105 -8.55 13.53 1.59
C TYR A 105 -8.61 14.14 0.21
N ARG A 106 -8.02 15.33 0.05
CA ARG A 106 -7.75 15.92 -1.26
C ARG A 106 -6.34 15.52 -1.68
N ILE A 107 -6.28 14.68 -2.70
CA ILE A 107 -5.05 14.06 -3.18
C ILE A 107 -4.67 14.65 -4.51
N LYS A 108 -3.43 15.08 -4.63
CA LYS A 108 -2.80 15.46 -5.89
C LYS A 108 -1.95 14.29 -6.37
N ALA A 109 -2.29 13.69 -7.50
CA ALA A 109 -1.44 12.70 -8.15
C ALA A 109 -0.68 13.39 -9.29
N ARG A 110 0.65 13.30 -9.30
CA ARG A 110 1.47 13.85 -10.38
C ARG A 110 2.69 12.99 -10.65
N GLU A 111 3.29 13.20 -11.81
CA GLU A 111 4.57 12.56 -12.10
C GLU A 111 5.70 13.15 -11.25
N ALA A 112 6.61 12.28 -10.76
CA ALA A 112 7.81 12.71 -10.07
C ALA A 112 8.69 13.55 -11.01
N THR A 113 9.03 14.75 -10.58
CA THR A 113 9.67 15.76 -11.43
C THR A 113 11.01 16.20 -10.88
N TYR A 114 11.10 16.38 -9.56
CA TYR A 114 12.25 16.98 -8.90
C TYR A 114 13.13 15.91 -8.24
N GLU A 115 14.41 16.22 -8.05
CA GLU A 115 15.33 15.35 -7.29
C GLU A 115 14.75 14.95 -5.94
N SER A 116 14.16 15.91 -5.23
CA SER A 116 13.61 15.71 -3.91
C SER A 116 12.32 14.87 -3.89
N ASP A 117 11.65 14.67 -5.05
CA ASP A 117 10.60 13.65 -5.17
C ASP A 117 11.20 12.24 -5.13
N PHE A 118 12.35 12.03 -5.79
CA PHE A 118 13.04 10.73 -5.78
C PHE A 118 13.67 10.42 -4.42
N GLU A 119 14.18 11.45 -3.73
CA GLU A 119 14.62 11.32 -2.32
C GLU A 119 13.45 10.84 -1.44
N ALA A 120 12.29 11.49 -1.52
CA ALA A 120 11.10 11.09 -0.77
C ALA A 120 10.56 9.71 -1.17
N ILE A 121 10.67 9.30 -2.44
CA ILE A 121 10.34 7.93 -2.87
C ILE A 121 11.28 6.92 -2.22
N ALA A 122 12.59 7.19 -2.15
CA ALA A 122 13.56 6.30 -1.51
C ALA A 122 13.27 6.16 0.00
N GLU A 123 12.93 7.26 0.66
CA GLU A 123 12.48 7.24 2.06
C GLU A 123 11.20 6.43 2.24
N LEU A 124 10.22 6.57 1.35
CA LEU A 124 8.98 5.80 1.42
C LEU A 124 9.21 4.29 1.15
N GLU A 125 10.15 3.95 0.27
CA GLU A 125 10.47 2.56 -0.10
C GLU A 125 10.99 1.72 1.07
N GLN A 126 11.63 2.36 2.06
CA GLN A 126 12.15 1.66 3.23
C GLN A 126 11.03 1.01 4.07
N TYR A 127 9.81 1.54 4.01
CA TYR A 127 8.63 0.96 4.68
C TYR A 127 8.04 -0.24 3.94
N HIS A 128 8.49 -0.51 2.71
CA HIS A 128 8.07 -1.68 1.95
C HIS A 128 8.98 -2.89 2.18
N TYR A 129 10.28 -2.67 2.39
CA TYR A 129 11.25 -3.72 2.66
C TYR A 129 11.34 -3.97 4.16
N ALA A 130 10.71 -5.04 4.62
CA ALA A 130 10.68 -5.43 6.03
C ALA A 130 12.02 -5.92 6.62
N SER A 131 13.14 -5.44 6.08
CA SER A 131 14.49 -5.68 6.54
C SER A 131 15.23 -4.35 6.56
N GLN A 132 15.53 -3.83 7.75
CA GLN A 132 16.40 -2.65 7.95
C GLN A 132 17.78 -2.77 7.27
N LYS A 133 18.15 -3.96 6.74
CA LYS A 133 19.44 -4.23 6.10
C LYS A 133 19.46 -3.97 4.59
N GLU A 134 18.31 -3.88 3.91
CA GLU A 134 18.30 -3.60 2.48
C GLU A 134 18.38 -2.10 2.20
N LYS A 135 19.50 -1.68 1.61
CA LYS A 135 19.70 -0.30 1.16
C LYS A 135 18.97 -0.08 -0.16
N VAL A 136 17.98 0.81 -0.19
CA VAL A 136 17.02 0.96 -1.31
C VAL A 136 17.43 1.97 -2.37
N ALA A 137 18.41 2.82 -2.11
CA ALA A 137 18.88 3.82 -3.07
C ALA A 137 20.41 3.87 -3.16
N LEU A 138 20.88 4.25 -4.35
CA LEU A 138 22.27 4.56 -4.65
C LEU A 138 22.42 6.08 -4.71
N TRP A 139 23.41 6.61 -4.01
CA TRP A 139 23.70 8.03 -3.87
C TRP A 139 25.07 8.35 -4.45
N ARG A 140 25.28 9.60 -4.87
CA ARG A 140 26.55 10.09 -5.41
C ARG A 140 26.87 11.47 -4.85
N CYS A 141 28.08 11.67 -4.32
CA CYS A 141 28.54 13.00 -3.93
C CYS A 141 29.21 13.74 -5.10
N GLU A 142 29.36 15.06 -4.99
CA GLU A 142 30.04 15.89 -6.01
C GLU A 142 31.50 15.47 -6.26
N ASN A 143 32.17 14.86 -5.26
CA ASN A 143 33.54 14.35 -5.41
C ASN A 143 33.60 13.00 -6.18
N GLY A 144 32.45 12.48 -6.61
CA GLY A 144 32.36 11.31 -7.49
C GLY A 144 32.21 9.95 -6.80
N HIS A 145 32.24 9.91 -5.46
CA HIS A 145 31.99 8.68 -4.70
C HIS A 145 30.51 8.29 -4.77
N THR A 146 30.25 7.00 -4.89
CA THR A 146 28.90 6.43 -4.85
C THR A 146 28.74 5.51 -3.65
N PHE A 147 27.61 5.57 -2.98
CA PHE A 147 27.32 4.73 -1.82
C PHE A 147 25.83 4.43 -1.71
N GLU A 148 25.50 3.34 -1.03
CA GLU A 148 24.11 2.93 -0.82
C GLU A 148 23.60 3.40 0.54
N ALA A 149 22.37 3.92 0.58
CA ALA A 149 21.68 4.36 1.79
C ALA A 149 20.16 4.45 1.56
N ASN A 150 19.37 4.45 2.64
CA ASN A 150 17.91 4.63 2.58
C ASN A 150 17.48 6.09 2.64
N THR A 151 18.26 6.90 3.37
CA THR A 151 18.05 8.33 3.53
C THR A 151 19.25 9.09 2.97
N LYS A 152 19.04 10.37 2.68
CA LYS A 152 20.13 11.28 2.33
C LYS A 152 21.02 11.47 3.55
N GLN A 153 22.32 11.29 3.37
CA GLN A 153 23.34 11.49 4.39
C GLN A 153 24.63 12.02 3.76
N ALA A 154 25.52 12.59 4.58
CA ALA A 154 26.84 13.00 4.12
C ALA A 154 27.61 11.80 3.53
N CYS A 155 28.51 12.07 2.59
CA CYS A 155 29.28 11.03 1.94
C CYS A 155 30.15 10.28 2.96
N PRO A 156 30.02 8.95 3.12
CA PRO A 156 30.77 8.19 4.12
C PRO A 156 32.27 8.09 3.80
N VAL A 157 32.67 8.45 2.58
CA VAL A 157 34.07 8.38 2.13
C VAL A 157 34.81 9.71 2.32
N CYS A 158 34.16 10.83 2.01
CA CYS A 158 34.80 12.14 2.01
C CYS A 158 34.10 13.22 2.85
N GLY A 159 33.02 12.88 3.56
CA GLY A 159 32.28 13.81 4.41
C GLY A 159 31.47 14.88 3.68
N ASN A 160 31.49 14.94 2.34
CA ASN A 160 30.77 15.95 1.57
C ASN A 160 29.24 15.82 1.75
N GLU A 161 28.57 16.91 2.13
CA GLU A 161 27.12 16.98 2.34
C GLU A 161 26.33 17.13 1.03
N LYS A 162 26.97 17.60 -0.04
CA LYS A 162 26.38 17.69 -1.37
C LYS A 162 26.31 16.31 -2.03
N VAL A 163 25.24 15.63 -1.70
CA VAL A 163 24.92 14.28 -2.18
C VAL A 163 23.62 14.31 -2.96
N HIS A 164 23.62 13.59 -4.08
CA HIS A 164 22.50 13.48 -4.99
C HIS A 164 22.04 12.03 -5.10
N ILE A 165 20.73 11.81 -5.19
CA ILE A 165 20.18 10.47 -5.40
C ILE A 165 20.47 10.03 -6.84
N LEU A 166 21.21 8.94 -7.02
CA LEU A 166 21.57 8.47 -8.36
C LEU A 166 20.49 7.54 -8.93
N GLU A 167 20.01 6.60 -8.12
CA GLU A 167 19.05 5.59 -8.56
C GLU A 167 18.29 4.97 -7.38
N ILE A 168 17.01 4.67 -7.58
CA ILE A 168 16.24 3.80 -6.69
C ILE A 168 16.47 2.36 -7.13
N LYS A 169 16.94 1.49 -6.25
CA LYS A 169 17.30 0.11 -6.59
C LYS A 169 16.12 -0.65 -7.18
N GLY A 170 16.42 -1.46 -8.19
CA GLY A 170 15.42 -2.25 -8.90
C GLY A 170 14.53 -1.45 -9.84
N SER A 171 14.72 -0.13 -9.95
CA SER A 171 14.21 0.66 -11.08
C SER A 171 15.18 0.61 -12.26
N THR A 172 14.72 1.06 -13.42
CA THR A 172 15.53 1.19 -14.64
C THR A 172 15.45 2.64 -15.12
N PRO A 173 16.27 3.07 -16.10
CA PRO A 173 16.07 4.37 -16.74
C PRO A 173 14.70 4.50 -17.41
N ALA A 174 14.13 3.39 -17.88
CA ALA A 174 12.79 3.33 -18.46
C ALA A 174 11.65 3.48 -17.43
N SER A 175 11.95 3.39 -16.13
CA SER A 175 10.96 3.51 -15.07
C SER A 175 10.46 4.95 -14.94
N ARG A 176 9.14 5.10 -14.90
CA ARG A 176 8.43 6.36 -14.62
C ARG A 176 7.74 6.24 -13.26
N PHE A 177 7.59 7.36 -12.55
CA PHE A 177 7.08 7.38 -11.18
C PHE A 177 5.92 8.36 -11.08
N LEU A 178 4.77 7.85 -10.62
CA LEU A 178 3.64 8.66 -10.20
C LEU A 178 3.66 8.76 -8.68
N ILE A 179 3.52 9.95 -8.14
CA ILE A 179 3.45 10.21 -6.70
C ILE A 179 2.08 10.78 -6.34
N LEU A 180 1.64 10.48 -5.13
CA LEU A 180 0.42 11.02 -4.53
C LEU A 180 0.79 11.81 -3.28
N GLU A 181 0.34 13.05 -3.23
CA GLU A 181 0.59 13.99 -2.14
C GLU A 181 -0.73 14.61 -1.66
N LEU A 182 -0.78 15.05 -0.40
CA LEU A 182 -1.92 15.82 0.11
C LEU A 182 -1.87 17.22 -0.49
N GLU A 183 -3.03 17.73 -0.92
CA GLU A 183 -3.12 19.09 -1.44
C GLU A 183 -2.88 20.12 -0.33
N ASN A 184 -3.47 19.89 0.84
CA ASN A 184 -3.28 20.71 2.04
C ASN A 184 -2.57 19.84 3.07
N ARG A 185 -1.25 19.75 2.93
CA ARG A 185 -0.38 18.94 3.78
C ARG A 185 0.04 19.74 5.02
N GLU A 186 -0.10 19.15 6.20
CA GLU A 186 0.46 19.67 7.45
C GLU A 186 1.96 19.35 7.59
N GLU A 187 2.70 20.09 8.41
CA GLU A 187 4.16 19.91 8.53
C GLU A 187 4.59 18.53 9.01
N TYR A 188 3.78 17.89 9.85
CA TYR A 188 4.03 16.55 10.38
C TYR A 188 3.66 15.43 9.41
N GLU A 189 2.95 15.72 8.33
CA GLU A 189 2.52 14.72 7.36
C GLU A 189 3.61 14.39 6.34
N PRO A 190 3.70 13.12 5.92
CA PRO A 190 4.71 12.70 4.96
C PRO A 190 4.54 13.47 3.64
N ARG A 191 5.66 13.86 3.04
CA ARG A 191 5.66 14.59 1.76
C ARG A 191 4.94 13.83 0.65
N ILE A 192 5.13 12.51 0.59
CA ILE A 192 4.49 11.62 -0.37
C ILE A 192 3.73 10.55 0.40
N LEU A 193 2.44 10.42 0.13
CA LEU A 193 1.59 9.39 0.73
C LEU A 193 1.76 8.04 0.04
N ALA A 194 1.94 8.05 -1.27
CA ALA A 194 2.09 6.85 -2.07
C ALA A 194 2.85 7.14 -3.36
N TYR A 195 3.46 6.11 -3.93
CA TYR A 195 3.99 6.17 -5.28
C TYR A 195 3.71 4.89 -6.05
N VAL A 196 3.62 5.04 -7.37
CA VAL A 196 3.48 3.96 -8.33
C VAL A 196 4.62 4.03 -9.33
N ARG A 197 5.34 2.92 -9.50
CA ARG A 197 6.36 2.78 -10.54
C ARG A 197 5.77 2.04 -11.73
N VAL A 198 5.87 2.66 -12.89
CA VAL A 198 5.48 2.06 -14.16
C VAL A 198 6.72 1.82 -15.00
N ASP A 199 6.88 0.57 -15.44
CA ASP A 199 7.96 0.11 -16.30
C ASP A 199 7.38 -0.37 -17.63
N PRO A 200 8.21 -0.51 -18.69
CA PRO A 200 7.83 -1.35 -19.82
C PRO A 200 7.55 -2.78 -19.33
N PRO A 201 6.73 -3.56 -20.05
CA PRO A 201 6.53 -4.97 -19.73
C PRO A 201 7.85 -5.72 -19.64
N ILE A 202 7.95 -6.77 -18.80
CA ILE A 202 9.18 -7.59 -18.82
C ILE A 202 9.41 -8.17 -20.22
N PRO A 203 10.65 -8.36 -20.72
CA PRO A 203 10.84 -8.86 -22.08
C PRO A 203 10.28 -10.27 -22.32
N LEU A 204 10.46 -11.17 -21.35
CA LEU A 204 10.02 -12.56 -21.44
C LEU A 204 9.12 -12.90 -20.26
N MET A 205 8.06 -13.67 -20.52
CA MET A 205 7.17 -14.17 -19.47
C MET A 205 6.85 -15.64 -19.71
N HIS A 206 7.04 -16.46 -18.69
CA HIS A 206 6.73 -17.88 -18.70
C HIS A 206 5.69 -18.17 -17.61
N ARG A 207 4.79 -19.10 -17.85
CA ARG A 207 3.74 -19.52 -16.91
C ARG A 207 4.12 -20.83 -16.24
N ARG A 208 3.88 -20.94 -14.93
CA ARG A 208 3.89 -22.24 -14.22
C ARG A 208 2.47 -22.82 -14.22
N LEU A 209 2.34 -24.07 -14.66
CA LEU A 209 1.09 -24.83 -14.61
C LEU A 209 0.92 -25.54 -13.24
N PRO A 210 -0.30 -25.95 -12.86
CA PRO A 210 -0.55 -26.66 -11.59
C PRO A 210 0.23 -27.97 -11.44
N ASN A 211 0.54 -28.64 -12.55
CA ASN A 211 1.37 -29.86 -12.59
C ASN A 211 2.89 -29.58 -12.44
N GLY A 212 3.30 -28.31 -12.34
CA GLY A 212 4.68 -27.87 -12.22
C GLY A 212 5.39 -27.60 -13.55
N GLU A 213 4.78 -27.91 -14.69
CA GLU A 213 5.35 -27.64 -16.01
C GLU A 213 5.45 -26.14 -16.30
N ILE A 214 6.44 -25.76 -17.11
CA ILE A 214 6.68 -24.36 -17.48
C ILE A 214 6.30 -24.15 -18.95
N GLU A 215 5.28 -23.32 -19.15
CA GLU A 215 4.89 -22.88 -20.47
C GLU A 215 5.63 -21.59 -20.84
N LYS A 216 6.45 -21.67 -21.89
CA LYS A 216 7.26 -20.53 -22.36
C LYS A 216 6.42 -19.51 -23.12
N ASN A 217 6.81 -18.24 -22.96
CA ASN A 217 6.29 -17.07 -23.68
C ASN A 217 4.75 -16.96 -23.67
N ILE A 218 4.14 -17.21 -22.52
CA ILE A 218 2.68 -17.27 -22.37
C ILE A 218 1.96 -16.03 -22.93
N ARG A 219 2.52 -14.83 -22.76
CA ARG A 219 1.90 -13.59 -23.27
C ARG A 219 1.74 -13.61 -24.79
N GLU A 220 2.71 -14.14 -25.53
CA GLU A 220 2.68 -14.20 -27.00
C GLU A 220 1.68 -15.23 -27.52
N LYS A 221 1.29 -16.19 -26.67
CA LYS A 221 0.23 -17.17 -26.97
C LYS A 221 -1.16 -16.62 -26.71
N VAL A 222 -1.29 -15.63 -25.83
CA VAL A 222 -2.58 -15.08 -25.39
C VAL A 222 -2.90 -13.76 -26.08
N PHE A 223 -1.90 -12.91 -26.28
CA PHE A 223 -2.06 -11.53 -26.76
C PHE A 223 -1.21 -11.27 -28.02
N PRO A 224 -1.55 -10.24 -28.81
CA PRO A 224 -0.72 -9.82 -29.94
C PRO A 224 0.72 -9.51 -29.53
N GLU A 225 1.69 -10.02 -30.28
CA GLU A 225 3.13 -9.85 -29.99
C GLU A 225 3.54 -8.37 -29.88
N GLY A 226 2.99 -7.52 -30.76
CA GLY A 226 3.26 -6.09 -30.80
C GLY A 226 2.81 -5.30 -29.57
N TRP A 227 2.06 -5.93 -28.64
CA TRP A 227 1.73 -5.33 -27.36
C TRP A 227 2.88 -5.39 -26.37
N PHE A 228 3.73 -6.41 -26.45
CA PHE A 228 4.82 -6.62 -25.48
C PHE A 228 6.21 -6.48 -26.11
N LYS A 229 6.32 -6.33 -27.43
CA LYS A 229 7.59 -6.17 -28.13
C LYS A 229 7.60 -4.95 -29.09
N PRO A 230 8.78 -4.34 -29.29
CA PRO A 230 10.01 -4.54 -28.54
C PRO A 230 9.90 -3.91 -27.14
N SER A 231 10.24 -4.67 -26.09
CA SER A 231 10.36 -4.11 -24.74
C SER A 231 11.81 -3.72 -24.42
N PHE A 232 11.98 -2.94 -23.36
CA PHE A 232 13.28 -2.56 -22.81
C PHE A 232 14.09 -3.79 -22.37
N TRP A 233 15.06 -4.20 -23.20
CA TRP A 233 15.89 -5.40 -22.97
C TRP A 233 17.39 -5.14 -23.25
N PRO A 234 18.06 -4.34 -22.41
CA PRO A 234 19.47 -3.97 -22.62
C PRO A 234 20.43 -5.16 -22.58
N GLU A 235 20.13 -6.21 -21.82
CA GLU A 235 20.96 -7.42 -21.74
C GLU A 235 21.07 -8.13 -23.09
N ARG A 236 19.99 -8.20 -23.86
CA ARG A 236 20.00 -8.79 -25.22
C ARG A 236 20.91 -7.98 -26.14
N ILE A 237 20.72 -6.67 -26.17
CA ILE A 237 21.51 -5.76 -27.02
C ILE A 237 22.98 -5.79 -26.62
N MET A 238 23.28 -5.83 -25.32
CA MET A 238 24.65 -5.93 -24.82
C MET A 238 25.32 -7.22 -25.32
N LYS A 239 24.60 -8.35 -25.29
CA LYS A 239 25.11 -9.64 -25.78
C LYS A 239 25.42 -9.57 -27.28
N GLU A 240 24.51 -9.02 -28.08
CA GLU A 240 24.68 -8.86 -29.53
C GLU A 240 25.90 -7.97 -29.85
N LEU A 241 25.99 -6.80 -29.22
CA LEU A 241 27.12 -5.88 -29.40
C LEU A 241 28.45 -6.50 -28.93
N TYR A 242 28.43 -7.30 -27.86
CA TYR A 242 29.62 -7.98 -27.35
C TYR A 242 30.13 -9.03 -28.35
N GLU A 243 29.22 -9.83 -28.92
CA GLU A 243 29.55 -10.84 -29.93
C GLU A 243 30.09 -10.19 -31.22
N GLU A 244 29.50 -9.08 -31.66
CA GLU A 244 29.97 -8.32 -32.81
C GLU A 244 31.39 -7.75 -32.59
N LEU A 245 31.62 -7.11 -31.44
CA LEU A 245 32.92 -6.53 -31.11
C LEU A 245 34.00 -7.59 -30.94
N ARG A 246 33.68 -8.75 -30.35
CA ARG A 246 34.63 -9.86 -30.18
C ARG A 246 35.09 -10.44 -31.52
N LYS A 247 34.24 -10.41 -32.55
CA LYS A 247 34.63 -10.81 -33.92
C LYS A 247 35.57 -9.80 -34.58
N LYS A 248 35.41 -8.51 -34.28
CA LYS A 248 36.19 -7.41 -34.88
C LYS A 248 37.49 -7.11 -34.13
N TYR A 249 37.52 -7.30 -32.81
CA TYR A 249 38.64 -6.90 -31.95
C TYR A 249 39.06 -8.05 -31.02
N PRO A 250 40.30 -8.54 -31.12
CA PRO A 250 40.83 -9.60 -30.24
C PRO A 250 41.19 -9.14 -28.80
N ARG A 251 41.04 -7.84 -28.48
CA ARG A 251 41.38 -7.25 -27.17
C ARG A 251 40.19 -7.23 -26.19
N LYS A 252 40.48 -6.89 -24.92
CA LYS A 252 39.47 -6.73 -23.85
C LYS A 252 38.45 -5.64 -24.20
N VAL A 253 37.16 -6.00 -24.27
CA VAL A 253 36.03 -5.09 -24.49
C VAL A 253 35.62 -4.43 -23.17
N ALA A 254 35.49 -3.10 -23.14
CA ALA A 254 35.03 -2.36 -21.96
C ALA A 254 33.53 -2.58 -21.71
N ARG A 255 33.20 -3.57 -20.87
CA ARG A 255 31.80 -3.98 -20.57
C ARG A 255 30.93 -2.84 -20.04
N SER A 256 31.47 -1.91 -19.26
CA SER A 256 30.72 -0.77 -18.71
C SER A 256 30.24 0.19 -19.80
N MET A 257 31.08 0.50 -20.78
CA MET A 257 30.70 1.33 -21.94
C MET A 257 29.67 0.62 -22.82
N LEU A 258 29.84 -0.70 -23.00
CA LEU A 258 28.90 -1.52 -23.75
C LEU A 258 27.51 -1.55 -23.12
N TRP A 259 27.46 -1.69 -21.79
CA TRP A 259 26.23 -1.64 -21.02
C TRP A 259 25.51 -0.29 -21.17
N GLU A 260 26.24 0.82 -21.04
CA GLU A 260 25.65 2.15 -21.27
C GLU A 260 25.08 2.28 -22.68
N LYS A 261 25.83 1.87 -23.71
CA LYS A 261 25.35 1.90 -25.10
C LYS A 261 24.08 1.05 -25.28
N ALA A 262 24.10 -0.18 -24.78
CA ALA A 262 22.96 -1.10 -24.87
C ALA A 262 21.72 -0.57 -24.13
N LYS A 263 21.91 0.05 -22.97
CA LYS A 263 20.84 0.68 -22.16
C LYS A 263 20.13 1.80 -22.90
N TRP A 264 20.88 2.75 -23.48
CA TRP A 264 20.30 3.84 -24.25
C TRP A 264 19.72 3.38 -25.59
N GLN A 265 20.28 2.34 -26.19
CA GLN A 265 19.69 1.71 -27.38
C GLN A 265 18.36 1.02 -27.05
N ALA A 266 18.29 0.23 -25.98
CA ALA A 266 17.06 -0.42 -25.52
C ALA A 266 15.95 0.59 -25.20
N LEU A 267 16.29 1.72 -24.57
CA LEU A 267 15.35 2.79 -24.29
C LEU A 267 14.75 3.38 -25.59
N ARG A 268 15.61 3.60 -26.60
CA ARG A 268 15.18 4.11 -27.90
C ARG A 268 14.39 3.11 -28.71
N GLU A 269 14.66 1.82 -28.57
CA GLU A 269 13.93 0.74 -29.25
C GLU A 269 12.60 0.40 -28.57
N SER A 270 12.46 0.58 -27.25
CA SER A 270 11.26 0.19 -26.49
C SER A 270 9.99 0.83 -27.05
N ASN A 271 9.03 0.00 -27.43
CA ASN A 271 7.81 0.47 -28.08
C ASN A 271 6.68 -0.56 -27.92
N THR A 272 6.13 -0.62 -26.71
CA THR A 272 5.11 -1.59 -26.32
C THR A 272 3.71 -0.97 -26.31
N ALA A 273 2.68 -1.77 -26.60
CA ALA A 273 1.28 -1.39 -26.37
C ALA A 273 0.78 -1.82 -24.97
N GLY A 274 1.60 -2.54 -24.21
CA GLY A 274 1.41 -2.82 -22.79
C GLY A 274 2.15 -1.84 -21.89
N ALA A 275 1.78 -1.80 -20.62
CA ALA A 275 2.54 -1.16 -19.56
C ALA A 275 2.55 -2.06 -18.32
N ARG A 276 3.56 -1.94 -17.47
CA ARG A 276 3.63 -2.71 -16.22
C ARG A 276 3.63 -1.80 -15.01
N ILE A 277 2.64 -1.94 -14.15
CA ILE A 277 2.73 -1.43 -12.77
C ILE A 277 3.69 -2.36 -12.03
N ALA A 278 4.94 -1.90 -11.88
CA ALA A 278 6.00 -2.70 -11.29
C ALA A 278 6.05 -2.58 -9.77
N ARG A 279 5.56 -1.46 -9.24
CA ARG A 279 5.60 -1.16 -7.81
C ARG A 279 4.45 -0.26 -7.41
N VAL A 280 3.85 -0.54 -6.27
CA VAL A 280 2.90 0.35 -5.58
C VAL A 280 3.30 0.35 -4.12
N VAL A 281 3.63 1.53 -3.58
CA VAL A 281 3.94 1.70 -2.17
C VAL A 281 3.07 2.79 -1.61
N VAL A 282 2.48 2.53 -0.46
CA VAL A 282 1.63 3.45 0.30
C VAL A 282 2.22 3.54 1.70
N HIS A 283 2.29 4.75 2.23
CA HIS A 283 2.74 5.04 3.57
C HIS A 283 1.91 4.23 4.59
N PRO A 284 2.53 3.57 5.58
CA PRO A 284 1.86 2.65 6.50
C PRO A 284 0.56 3.20 7.10
N ASP A 285 0.59 4.45 7.56
CA ASP A 285 -0.56 5.11 8.21
C ASP A 285 -1.78 5.26 7.30
N TYR A 286 -1.58 5.28 5.98
CA TYR A 286 -2.63 5.50 4.99
C TYR A 286 -3.03 4.23 4.21
N ARG A 287 -2.40 3.07 4.49
CA ARG A 287 -2.67 1.80 3.75
C ARG A 287 -4.13 1.35 3.85
N SER A 288 -4.76 1.59 5.00
CA SER A 288 -6.15 1.21 5.29
C SER A 288 -7.20 2.18 4.74
N ASP A 289 -6.77 3.33 4.22
CA ASP A 289 -7.65 4.41 3.77
C ASP A 289 -8.01 4.33 2.29
N GLY A 290 -7.61 3.23 1.61
CA GLY A 290 -7.95 3.00 0.21
C GLY A 290 -7.04 3.74 -0.78
N LEU A 291 -6.01 4.45 -0.29
CA LEU A 291 -5.02 5.13 -1.14
C LEU A 291 -4.31 4.19 -2.10
N GLY A 292 -4.13 2.91 -1.75
CA GLY A 292 -3.57 1.92 -2.67
C GLY A 292 -4.42 1.71 -3.92
N GLN A 293 -5.76 1.66 -3.79
CA GLN A 293 -6.66 1.55 -4.93
C GLN A 293 -6.67 2.84 -5.75
N LEU A 294 -6.67 4.00 -5.08
CA LEU A 294 -6.58 5.30 -5.74
C LEU A 294 -5.28 5.45 -6.53
N SER A 295 -4.15 5.02 -5.97
CA SER A 295 -2.83 5.05 -6.61
C SER A 295 -2.85 4.25 -7.92
N VAL A 296 -3.41 3.04 -7.89
CA VAL A 296 -3.54 2.20 -9.09
C VAL A 296 -4.48 2.84 -10.12
N LYS A 297 -5.64 3.36 -9.70
CA LYS A 297 -6.57 4.06 -10.60
C LYS A 297 -5.93 5.26 -11.29
N ALA A 298 -5.28 6.13 -10.51
CA ALA A 298 -4.56 7.28 -11.03
C ALA A 298 -3.45 6.86 -12.01
N SER A 299 -2.75 5.76 -11.73
CA SER A 299 -1.73 5.23 -12.63
C SER A 299 -2.29 4.69 -13.95
N ILE A 300 -3.49 4.09 -13.94
CA ILE A 300 -4.18 3.63 -15.16
C ILE A 300 -4.53 4.83 -16.05
N GLU A 301 -5.09 5.89 -15.47
CA GLU A 301 -5.42 7.12 -16.19
C GLU A 301 -4.16 7.76 -16.78
N TRP A 302 -3.10 7.89 -15.98
CA TRP A 302 -1.80 8.37 -16.43
C TRP A 302 -1.21 7.53 -17.58
N ILE A 303 -1.24 6.20 -17.47
CA ILE A 303 -0.78 5.29 -18.52
C ILE A 303 -1.58 5.47 -19.80
N SER A 304 -2.91 5.54 -19.70
CA SER A 304 -3.80 5.65 -20.86
C SER A 304 -3.63 6.99 -21.56
N GLU A 305 -3.67 8.10 -20.81
CA GLU A 305 -3.63 9.46 -21.35
C GLU A 305 -2.26 9.84 -21.91
N ARG A 306 -1.17 9.39 -21.26
CA ARG A 306 0.20 9.79 -21.62
C ARG A 306 1.02 8.67 -22.26
N ARG A 307 0.43 7.50 -22.46
CA ARG A 307 1.05 6.31 -23.09
C ARG A 307 2.34 5.89 -22.39
N ILE A 308 2.31 5.88 -21.06
CA ILE A 308 3.47 5.63 -20.20
C ILE A 308 3.90 4.15 -20.28
N PRO A 309 5.21 3.86 -20.27
CA PRO A 309 6.31 4.81 -20.04
C PRO A 309 6.90 5.50 -21.26
N GLU A 310 6.77 4.93 -22.46
CA GLU A 310 7.54 5.36 -23.64
C GLU A 310 6.94 6.54 -24.40
N MET A 311 5.65 6.84 -24.17
CA MET A 311 4.91 7.92 -24.84
C MET A 311 4.86 7.74 -26.37
N ARG A 312 4.62 6.49 -26.82
CA ARG A 312 4.60 6.08 -28.24
C ARG A 312 3.28 5.43 -28.61
N LYS A 313 3.26 4.10 -28.79
CA LYS A 313 2.03 3.33 -29.07
C LYS A 313 0.97 3.56 -28.01
N ARG A 314 -0.29 3.60 -28.45
CA ARG A 314 -1.46 3.59 -27.57
C ARG A 314 -1.42 2.33 -26.69
N LYS A 315 -1.80 2.48 -25.43
CA LYS A 315 -1.75 1.38 -24.47
C LYS A 315 -3.07 0.61 -24.49
N HIS A 316 -2.99 -0.70 -24.70
CA HIS A 316 -4.13 -1.61 -24.72
C HIS A 316 -4.33 -2.32 -23.38
N ILE A 317 -3.24 -2.56 -22.64
CA ILE A 317 -3.28 -3.41 -21.45
C ILE A 317 -2.25 -2.96 -20.40
N VAL A 318 -2.58 -3.13 -19.13
CA VAL A 318 -1.67 -2.93 -18.01
C VAL A 318 -1.49 -4.24 -17.27
N GLU A 319 -0.24 -4.67 -17.08
CA GLU A 319 0.11 -5.87 -16.29
C GLU A 319 0.69 -5.48 -14.92
N THR A 320 0.53 -6.35 -13.93
CA THR A 320 1.23 -6.26 -12.64
C THR A 320 1.63 -7.65 -12.18
N ILE A 321 2.78 -7.75 -11.51
CA ILE A 321 3.27 -9.00 -10.91
C ILE A 321 3.38 -8.76 -9.41
N ALA A 322 2.44 -9.31 -8.65
CA ALA A 322 2.28 -8.98 -7.24
C ALA A 322 2.00 -10.22 -6.39
N GLN A 323 2.98 -10.64 -5.57
CA GLN A 323 2.77 -11.71 -4.58
C GLN A 323 1.73 -11.32 -3.52
N MET A 324 1.71 -10.05 -3.11
CA MET A 324 0.76 -9.56 -2.11
C MET A 324 -0.70 -9.63 -2.58
N ALA A 325 -0.96 -9.71 -3.89
CA ALA A 325 -2.31 -9.83 -4.43
C ALA A 325 -3.03 -11.11 -3.98
N ARG A 326 -2.29 -12.14 -3.53
CA ARG A 326 -2.88 -13.35 -2.91
C ARG A 326 -3.57 -13.08 -1.58
N PHE A 327 -3.15 -12.03 -0.88
CA PHE A 327 -3.58 -11.73 0.48
C PHE A 327 -4.38 -10.42 0.57
N ASN A 328 -4.35 -9.61 -0.50
CA ASN A 328 -5.07 -8.34 -0.56
C ASN A 328 -5.67 -8.10 -1.96
N PRO A 329 -7.00 -7.91 -2.07
CA PRO A 329 -7.69 -7.79 -3.35
C PRO A 329 -7.63 -6.38 -3.95
N PHE A 330 -6.73 -5.47 -3.53
CA PHE A 330 -6.81 -4.08 -3.96
C PHE A 330 -6.68 -3.88 -5.48
N PHE A 331 -5.85 -4.67 -6.18
CA PHE A 331 -5.79 -4.64 -7.65
C PHE A 331 -7.11 -5.12 -8.26
N GLU A 332 -7.69 -6.20 -7.74
CA GLU A 332 -8.97 -6.76 -8.20
C GLU A 332 -10.13 -5.78 -7.97
N LYS A 333 -10.13 -5.06 -6.84
CA LYS A 333 -11.11 -3.99 -6.54
C LYS A 333 -11.03 -2.83 -7.52
N VAL A 334 -9.87 -2.61 -8.15
CA VAL A 334 -9.72 -1.63 -9.23
C VAL A 334 -10.20 -2.18 -10.58
N GLY A 335 -10.21 -3.51 -10.74
CA GLY A 335 -10.68 -4.19 -11.95
C GLY A 335 -9.65 -5.11 -12.60
N PHE A 336 -8.46 -5.28 -12.03
CA PHE A 336 -7.49 -6.24 -12.53
C PHE A 336 -8.03 -7.67 -12.43
N LYS A 337 -7.69 -8.50 -13.44
CA LYS A 337 -8.00 -9.92 -13.51
C LYS A 337 -6.74 -10.74 -13.41
N PHE A 338 -6.72 -11.72 -12.51
CA PHE A 338 -5.66 -12.70 -12.43
C PHE A 338 -5.81 -13.75 -13.52
N LEU A 339 -4.73 -13.97 -14.28
CA LEU A 339 -4.74 -14.92 -15.40
C LEU A 339 -3.84 -16.13 -15.13
N TRP A 340 -2.62 -15.90 -14.63
CA TRP A 340 -1.66 -16.97 -14.39
C TRP A 340 -0.55 -16.57 -13.42
N GLU A 341 0.25 -17.56 -13.02
CA GLU A 341 1.49 -17.34 -12.26
C GLU A 341 2.71 -17.39 -13.17
N THR A 342 3.72 -16.58 -12.89
CA THR A 342 5.03 -16.69 -13.53
C THR A 342 5.66 -18.07 -13.26
N ALA A 343 6.72 -18.42 -14.00
CA ALA A 343 7.50 -19.64 -13.73
C ALA A 343 8.00 -19.75 -12.27
N SER A 344 8.20 -18.62 -11.60
CA SER A 344 8.58 -18.51 -10.19
C SER A 344 7.39 -18.46 -9.22
N GLY A 345 6.17 -18.72 -9.67
CA GLY A 345 4.96 -18.75 -8.85
C GLY A 345 4.46 -17.37 -8.41
N ARG A 346 4.82 -16.29 -9.14
CA ARG A 346 4.33 -14.93 -8.85
C ARG A 346 3.04 -14.66 -9.61
N PRO A 347 1.95 -14.24 -8.95
CA PRO A 347 0.71 -13.94 -9.64
C PRO A 347 0.87 -12.79 -10.64
N VAL A 348 0.27 -12.96 -11.83
CA VAL A 348 0.21 -11.94 -12.87
C VAL A 348 -1.25 -11.54 -13.07
N LEU A 349 -1.52 -10.25 -12.92
CA LEU A 349 -2.84 -9.68 -13.13
C LEU A 349 -2.80 -8.64 -14.26
N PHE A 350 -3.91 -8.54 -14.98
CA PHE A 350 -4.06 -7.64 -16.12
C PHE A 350 -5.29 -6.74 -16.00
N TYR A 351 -5.17 -5.51 -16.47
CA TYR A 351 -6.26 -4.55 -16.60
C TYR A 351 -6.40 -4.15 -18.08
N PRO A 352 -7.58 -4.32 -18.70
CA PRO A 352 -7.80 -3.90 -20.08
C PRO A 352 -8.03 -2.38 -20.16
N LEU A 353 -7.29 -1.70 -21.03
CA LEU A 353 -7.52 -0.29 -21.39
C LEU A 353 -8.42 -0.13 -22.62
N THR A 354 -8.66 -1.22 -23.35
CA THR A 354 -9.43 -1.27 -24.60
C THR A 354 -10.36 -2.47 -24.58
N ASP A 355 -11.45 -2.42 -25.35
CA ASP A 355 -12.37 -3.54 -25.48
C ASP A 355 -11.70 -4.77 -26.10
N GLU A 356 -10.79 -4.57 -27.06
CA GLU A 356 -9.97 -5.63 -27.63
C GLU A 356 -9.16 -6.38 -26.53
N ALA A 357 -8.50 -5.66 -25.63
CA ALA A 357 -7.77 -6.28 -24.52
C ALA A 357 -8.70 -7.02 -23.55
N LYS A 358 -9.91 -6.50 -23.34
CA LYS A 358 -10.92 -7.15 -22.52
C LYS A 358 -11.36 -8.47 -23.14
N GLU A 359 -11.60 -8.51 -24.45
CA GLU A 359 -11.97 -9.73 -25.18
C GLU A 359 -10.88 -10.80 -25.09
N TYR A 360 -9.60 -10.44 -25.26
CA TYR A 360 -8.49 -11.38 -25.09
C TYR A 360 -8.44 -11.96 -23.67
N ILE A 361 -8.62 -11.12 -22.65
CA ILE A 361 -8.64 -11.56 -21.24
C ILE A 361 -9.81 -12.52 -21.00
N GLU A 362 -11.03 -12.17 -21.42
CA GLU A 362 -12.23 -12.98 -21.20
C GLU A 362 -12.17 -14.30 -21.98
N LYS A 363 -11.67 -14.26 -23.22
CA LYS A 363 -11.42 -15.45 -24.04
C LYS A 363 -10.47 -16.40 -23.32
N PHE A 364 -9.34 -15.90 -22.82
CA PHE A 364 -8.37 -16.70 -22.09
C PHE A 364 -8.98 -17.34 -20.83
N LEU A 365 -9.69 -16.55 -20.01
CA LEU A 365 -10.35 -17.05 -18.81
C LEU A 365 -11.36 -18.16 -19.13
N ARG A 366 -12.08 -18.04 -20.25
CA ARG A 366 -13.06 -19.05 -20.70
C ARG A 366 -12.39 -20.32 -21.23
N GLU A 367 -11.40 -20.19 -22.10
CA GLU A 367 -10.83 -21.30 -22.88
C GLU A 367 -9.70 -22.04 -22.17
N ASP A 368 -8.87 -21.34 -21.38
CA ASP A 368 -7.73 -21.97 -20.72
C ASP A 368 -8.20 -22.87 -19.56
N PRO A 369 -7.76 -24.14 -19.50
CA PRO A 369 -8.21 -25.08 -18.48
C PRO A 369 -7.62 -24.81 -17.08
N HIS A 370 -6.54 -24.03 -17.00
CA HIS A 370 -5.84 -23.74 -15.74
C HIS A 370 -6.10 -22.32 -15.21
N ALA A 371 -6.71 -21.45 -16.01
CA ALA A 371 -7.10 -20.12 -15.60
C ALA A 371 -8.34 -20.14 -14.67
N PRO A 372 -8.40 -19.28 -13.65
CA PRO A 372 -9.58 -19.17 -12.79
C PRO A 372 -10.71 -18.49 -13.55
N LYS A 373 -11.86 -19.16 -13.70
CA LYS A 373 -12.95 -18.68 -14.58
C LYS A 373 -13.50 -17.30 -14.25
N ASP A 374 -13.45 -16.87 -12.98
CA ASP A 374 -13.88 -15.54 -12.52
C ASP A 374 -12.77 -14.46 -12.58
N GLY A 375 -11.55 -14.87 -12.91
CA GLY A 375 -10.35 -14.05 -12.91
C GLY A 375 -9.93 -13.56 -11.52
N ARG A 376 -10.37 -14.23 -10.45
CA ARG A 376 -10.04 -13.89 -9.06
C ARG A 376 -8.91 -14.77 -8.54
N LEU A 377 -7.90 -14.12 -8.00
CA LEU A 377 -6.81 -14.70 -7.22
C LEU A 377 -7.17 -14.72 -5.73
N TRP A 378 -7.61 -13.58 -5.19
CA TRP A 378 -7.88 -13.45 -3.78
C TRP A 378 -9.26 -14.03 -3.43
N ARG A 379 -9.33 -14.82 -2.36
CA ARG A 379 -10.59 -15.35 -1.82
C ARG A 379 -10.66 -15.09 -0.31
N PRO A 380 -11.79 -14.54 0.19
CA PRO A 380 -11.98 -14.37 1.63
C PRO A 380 -11.77 -15.70 2.34
N SER A 381 -10.91 -15.71 3.36
CA SER A 381 -10.55 -16.94 4.09
C SER A 381 -11.02 -16.90 5.53
N TYR A 382 -11.36 -15.72 6.06
CA TYR A 382 -11.96 -15.59 7.39
C TYR A 382 -13.33 -16.29 7.48
N GLY A 383 -14.12 -16.22 6.40
CA GLY A 383 -15.46 -16.83 6.31
C GLY A 383 -16.54 -16.00 7.00
N LYS A 384 -17.73 -16.60 7.17
CA LYS A 384 -18.84 -16.00 7.91
C LYS A 384 -18.85 -16.56 9.33
N VAL A 385 -19.25 -15.73 10.28
CA VAL A 385 -19.56 -16.14 11.65
C VAL A 385 -21.08 -16.29 11.77
N GLU A 386 -21.54 -17.39 12.35
CA GLU A 386 -22.96 -17.62 12.62
C GLU A 386 -23.44 -16.62 13.68
N PRO A 387 -24.44 -15.77 13.40
CA PRO A 387 -24.99 -14.84 14.38
C PRO A 387 -25.58 -15.57 15.60
N LEU A 388 -25.81 -14.83 16.69
CA LEU A 388 -26.62 -15.33 17.80
C LEU A 388 -28.00 -15.77 17.28
N LYS A 389 -28.49 -16.94 17.73
CA LYS A 389 -29.78 -17.47 17.28
C LYS A 389 -30.96 -16.72 17.88
N GLU A 390 -30.79 -16.18 19.07
CA GLU A 390 -31.80 -15.51 19.86
C GLU A 390 -31.22 -14.23 20.49
N PRO A 391 -32.07 -13.29 20.95
CA PRO A 391 -31.60 -12.14 21.72
C PRO A 391 -30.97 -12.55 23.05
N ILE A 392 -30.05 -11.73 23.55
CA ILE A 392 -29.62 -11.77 24.95
C ILE A 392 -30.66 -10.98 25.75
N VAL A 393 -31.18 -11.56 26.84
CA VAL A 393 -32.26 -10.96 27.63
C VAL A 393 -31.82 -10.76 29.07
N PHE A 394 -31.97 -9.53 29.57
CA PHE A 394 -31.80 -9.17 30.98
C PHE A 394 -33.19 -9.08 31.63
N GLU A 395 -33.42 -9.87 32.67
CA GLU A 395 -34.70 -9.93 33.40
C GLU A 395 -34.48 -9.57 34.87
N ASN A 396 -34.94 -8.38 35.26
CA ASN A 396 -34.88 -7.83 36.62
C ASN A 396 -33.48 -7.87 37.25
N VAL A 397 -32.45 -7.61 36.44
CA VAL A 397 -31.05 -7.80 36.85
C VAL A 397 -30.60 -6.68 37.79
N SER A 398 -30.15 -7.05 38.98
CA SER A 398 -29.54 -6.12 39.93
C SER A 398 -28.17 -6.61 40.39
N LYS A 399 -27.25 -5.69 40.68
CA LYS A 399 -25.94 -5.98 41.26
C LYS A 399 -25.66 -5.05 42.43
N VAL A 400 -25.42 -5.66 43.59
CA VAL A 400 -24.98 -5.01 44.82
C VAL A 400 -23.61 -5.58 45.15
N PHE A 401 -22.66 -4.69 45.45
CA PHE A 401 -21.39 -5.09 46.05
C PHE A 401 -21.46 -4.86 47.55
N GLU A 402 -20.99 -5.82 48.32
CA GLU A 402 -20.88 -5.71 49.77
C GLU A 402 -19.40 -5.60 50.13
N SER A 403 -19.03 -4.55 50.87
CA SER A 403 -17.69 -4.42 51.44
C SER A 403 -17.80 -4.40 52.95
N GLU A 404 -17.18 -5.38 53.61
CA GLU A 404 -17.05 -5.42 55.05
C GLU A 404 -15.84 -4.58 55.46
N LEU A 405 -16.09 -3.52 56.22
CA LEU A 405 -15.05 -2.66 56.76
C LEU A 405 -14.71 -3.21 58.15
N ASP A 406 -13.78 -4.16 58.18
CA ASP A 406 -13.30 -4.75 59.42
C ASP A 406 -12.11 -3.96 59.98
N ILE A 407 -12.17 -3.67 61.28
CA ILE A 407 -11.12 -3.00 62.04
C ILE A 407 -10.39 -3.98 62.97
N LYS A 408 -10.82 -5.25 63.00
CA LYS A 408 -10.14 -6.32 63.74
C LYS A 408 -8.84 -6.69 63.03
N GLY A 409 -7.73 -6.67 63.77
CA GLY A 409 -6.40 -7.00 63.25
C GLY A 409 -5.57 -5.81 62.77
N LEU A 410 -6.10 -4.58 62.85
CA LEU A 410 -5.29 -3.36 62.67
C LEU A 410 -4.49 -3.04 63.94
N PRO A 411 -3.29 -2.43 63.83
CA PRO A 411 -2.55 -1.92 64.98
C PRO A 411 -3.40 -1.00 65.87
N GLU A 412 -3.21 -1.05 67.19
CA GLU A 412 -4.10 -0.38 68.14
C GLU A 412 -4.15 1.15 67.95
N GLU A 413 -3.05 1.75 67.49
CA GLU A 413 -2.98 3.19 67.14
C GLU A 413 -3.89 3.55 65.96
N ILE A 414 -3.93 2.69 64.93
CA ILE A 414 -4.77 2.87 63.73
C ILE A 414 -6.23 2.61 64.11
N LYS A 415 -6.48 1.59 64.92
CA LYS A 415 -7.82 1.25 65.41
C LYS A 415 -8.39 2.36 66.27
N PHE A 416 -7.61 2.91 67.22
CA PHE A 416 -8.00 4.06 68.02
C PHE A 416 -8.31 5.29 67.16
N LEU A 417 -7.48 5.58 66.16
CA LEU A 417 -7.72 6.66 65.21
C LEU A 417 -9.04 6.47 64.45
N LEU A 418 -9.26 5.29 63.87
CA LEU A 418 -10.48 4.97 63.12
C LEU A 418 -11.73 5.04 64.01
N GLU A 419 -11.66 4.50 65.23
CA GLU A 419 -12.73 4.58 66.22
C GLU A 419 -13.02 6.03 66.66
N ALA A 420 -11.99 6.88 66.81
CA ALA A 420 -12.13 8.30 67.12
C ALA A 420 -12.82 9.08 65.99
N PHE A 421 -12.65 8.66 64.73
CA PHE A 421 -13.42 9.17 63.58
C PHE A 421 -14.78 8.48 63.40
N GLY A 422 -15.20 7.63 64.35
CA GLY A 422 -16.49 6.94 64.33
C GLY A 422 -16.58 5.76 63.37
N VAL A 423 -15.44 5.28 62.83
CA VAL A 423 -15.38 4.12 61.96
C VAL A 423 -15.48 2.85 62.82
N ARG A 424 -16.58 2.13 62.68
CA ARG A 424 -16.82 0.82 63.32
C ARG A 424 -16.93 -0.26 62.26
N HIS A 425 -16.87 -1.52 62.69
CA HIS A 425 -17.24 -2.66 61.85
C HIS A 425 -18.59 -2.39 61.18
N ARG A 426 -18.62 -2.39 59.84
CA ARG A 426 -19.82 -2.17 59.06
C ARG A 426 -19.75 -2.90 57.73
N VAL A 427 -20.86 -3.50 57.32
CA VAL A 427 -21.06 -3.98 55.96
C VAL A 427 -21.67 -2.84 55.16
N ILE A 428 -20.96 -2.37 54.14
CA ILE A 428 -21.46 -1.35 53.21
C ILE A 428 -21.97 -2.05 51.97
N GLN A 429 -23.26 -1.94 51.70
CA GLN A 429 -23.87 -2.39 50.45
C GLN A 429 -23.93 -1.22 49.46
N ARG A 430 -23.34 -1.41 48.28
CA ARG A 430 -23.36 -0.43 47.18
C ARG A 430 -24.12 -1.03 45.99
N PRO A 431 -25.40 -0.66 45.78
CA PRO A 431 -26.12 -1.07 44.57
C PRO A 431 -25.56 -0.33 43.36
N VAL A 432 -25.02 -1.09 42.41
CA VAL A 432 -24.42 -0.58 41.16
C VAL A 432 -25.40 -0.67 40.00
N LEU A 433 -26.14 -1.77 39.87
CA LEU A 433 -27.20 -1.95 38.86
C LEU A 433 -28.52 -2.26 39.57
N ARG A 434 -29.63 -1.67 39.12
CA ARG A 434 -30.94 -1.79 39.74
C ARG A 434 -31.99 -2.18 38.71
N ASN A 435 -32.54 -3.38 38.85
CA ASN A 435 -33.69 -3.90 38.11
C ASN A 435 -33.65 -3.67 36.58
N LEU A 436 -32.52 -3.99 35.96
CA LEU A 436 -32.33 -3.82 34.52
C LEU A 436 -33.18 -4.83 33.73
N ASN A 437 -33.91 -4.31 32.75
CA ASN A 437 -34.77 -5.08 31.84
C ASN A 437 -34.56 -4.56 30.41
N PHE A 438 -33.83 -5.32 29.59
CA PHE A 438 -33.62 -4.99 28.18
C PHE A 438 -33.17 -6.23 27.39
N GLU A 439 -33.25 -6.13 26.07
CA GLU A 439 -32.80 -7.16 25.13
C GLU A 439 -31.70 -6.61 24.21
N ILE A 440 -30.77 -7.49 23.80
CA ILE A 440 -29.79 -7.21 22.75
C ILE A 440 -30.06 -8.17 21.60
N LYS A 441 -30.42 -7.65 20.44
CA LYS A 441 -30.77 -8.46 19.27
C LYS A 441 -29.53 -8.98 18.54
N PRO A 442 -29.62 -10.12 17.85
CA PRO A 442 -28.53 -10.60 16.99
C PRO A 442 -28.09 -9.55 15.97
N GLY A 443 -26.78 -9.28 15.90
CA GLY A 443 -26.19 -8.31 14.97
C GLY A 443 -26.28 -6.84 15.44
N GLU A 444 -26.87 -6.58 16.60
CA GLU A 444 -26.94 -5.25 17.17
C GLU A 444 -25.58 -4.81 17.75
N ILE A 445 -25.26 -3.52 17.58
CA ILE A 445 -24.10 -2.89 18.22
C ILE A 445 -24.64 -2.00 19.35
N VAL A 446 -24.39 -2.42 20.59
CA VAL A 446 -24.85 -1.70 21.78
C VAL A 446 -23.69 -0.91 22.38
N VAL A 447 -23.88 0.40 22.54
CA VAL A 447 -22.91 1.28 23.18
C VAL A 447 -23.41 1.65 24.57
N VAL A 448 -22.67 1.28 25.61
CA VAL A 448 -23.01 1.61 27.01
C VAL A 448 -22.28 2.89 27.40
N VAL A 449 -23.03 3.98 27.59
CA VAL A 449 -22.48 5.29 27.98
C VAL A 449 -22.90 5.67 29.39
N GLY A 450 -22.08 6.48 30.07
CA GLY A 450 -22.37 6.97 31.42
C GLY A 450 -21.12 7.40 32.18
N ALA A 451 -21.32 8.08 33.30
CA ALA A 451 -20.24 8.57 34.16
C ALA A 451 -19.31 7.44 34.67
N SER A 452 -18.10 7.81 35.10
CA SER A 452 -17.23 6.87 35.80
C SER A 452 -17.93 6.33 37.06
N GLY A 453 -17.82 5.01 37.30
CA GLY A 453 -18.50 4.35 38.41
C GLY A 453 -20.01 4.08 38.21
N ALA A 454 -20.59 4.38 37.04
CA ALA A 454 -22.00 4.10 36.75
C ALA A 454 -22.36 2.60 36.57
N GLY A 455 -21.37 1.70 36.65
CA GLY A 455 -21.60 0.25 36.52
C GLY A 455 -21.47 -0.32 35.12
N LYS A 456 -20.89 0.41 34.16
CA LYS A 456 -20.69 -0.03 32.76
C LYS A 456 -19.88 -1.34 32.67
N THR A 457 -18.67 -1.34 33.25
CA THR A 457 -17.83 -2.53 33.36
C THR A 457 -18.54 -3.66 34.11
N THR A 458 -19.30 -3.34 35.16
CA THR A 458 -20.11 -4.33 35.88
C THR A 458 -21.14 -4.99 34.97
N LEU A 459 -21.85 -4.24 34.14
CA LEU A 459 -22.80 -4.80 33.17
C LEU A 459 -22.12 -5.76 32.20
N ILE A 460 -20.94 -5.39 31.66
CA ILE A 460 -20.14 -6.24 30.76
C ILE A 460 -19.69 -7.52 31.48
N ARG A 461 -19.23 -7.41 32.73
CA ARG A 461 -18.87 -8.57 33.58
C ARG A 461 -20.04 -9.52 33.76
N LEU A 462 -21.23 -9.02 34.08
CA LEU A 462 -22.40 -9.88 34.26
C LEU A 462 -22.75 -10.64 32.97
N LEU A 463 -22.63 -9.97 31.82
CA LEU A 463 -22.87 -10.62 30.53
C LEU A 463 -21.82 -11.67 30.20
N LEU A 464 -20.54 -11.35 30.42
CA LEU A 464 -19.43 -12.31 30.24
C LEU A 464 -19.62 -13.54 31.14
N GLY A 465 -19.98 -13.31 32.41
CA GLY A 465 -20.24 -14.37 33.38
C GLY A 465 -21.41 -15.26 32.99
N ALA A 466 -22.49 -14.67 32.48
CA ALA A 466 -23.63 -15.42 31.98
C ALA A 466 -23.28 -16.25 30.72
N ALA A 467 -22.43 -15.72 29.84
CA ALA A 467 -22.02 -16.40 28.61
C ALA A 467 -21.01 -17.55 28.85
N LEU A 468 -20.08 -17.39 29.81
CA LEU A 468 -19.03 -18.37 30.10
C LEU A 468 -19.31 -19.25 31.33
N GLY A 469 -20.39 -18.99 32.06
CA GLY A 469 -20.73 -19.73 33.27
C GLY A 469 -19.78 -19.46 34.44
N TYR A 470 -19.31 -18.22 34.60
CA TYR A 470 -18.45 -17.85 35.73
C TYR A 470 -19.21 -17.88 37.05
N TRP A 471 -18.54 -18.41 38.09
CA TRP A 471 -19.13 -18.60 39.41
C TRP A 471 -18.81 -17.49 40.41
N GLU A 472 -17.76 -16.71 40.14
CA GLU A 472 -17.33 -15.62 41.02
C GLU A 472 -18.40 -14.54 41.12
N GLU A 473 -18.57 -14.01 42.32
CA GLU A 473 -19.66 -13.09 42.65
C GLU A 473 -19.67 -11.82 41.77
N LYS A 474 -18.49 -11.32 41.39
CA LYS A 474 -18.35 -10.12 40.55
C LYS A 474 -18.92 -10.28 39.13
N TYR A 475 -19.07 -11.52 38.65
CA TYR A 475 -19.61 -11.84 37.32
C TYR A 475 -21.06 -12.31 37.36
N ARG A 476 -21.68 -12.33 38.55
CA ARG A 476 -23.05 -12.80 38.74
C ARG A 476 -23.98 -11.71 39.25
N PRO A 477 -25.22 -11.66 38.75
CA PRO A 477 -26.21 -10.76 39.32
C PRO A 477 -26.51 -11.15 40.77
N SER A 478 -26.76 -10.16 41.62
CA SER A 478 -27.24 -10.39 42.99
C SER A 478 -28.70 -10.87 42.97
N SER A 479 -29.47 -10.44 41.97
CA SER A 479 -30.84 -10.90 41.70
C SER A 479 -31.20 -10.70 40.22
N GLY A 480 -32.23 -11.41 39.75
CA GLY A 480 -32.61 -11.46 38.34
C GLY A 480 -31.81 -12.50 37.54
N LYS A 481 -32.02 -12.53 36.22
CA LYS A 481 -31.40 -13.50 35.32
C LYS A 481 -30.94 -12.83 34.02
N ILE A 482 -29.81 -13.29 33.49
CA ILE A 482 -29.35 -12.97 32.14
C ILE A 482 -29.46 -14.26 31.32
N LYS A 483 -30.19 -14.22 30.22
CA LYS A 483 -30.32 -15.32 29.26
C LYS A 483 -29.42 -15.03 28.08
N VAL A 484 -28.45 -15.91 27.84
CA VAL A 484 -27.54 -15.85 26.70
C VAL A 484 -27.82 -17.09 25.83
N PRO A 485 -27.93 -16.95 24.50
CA PRO A 485 -28.15 -18.09 23.61
C PRO A 485 -27.03 -19.13 23.70
N GLU A 486 -27.37 -20.42 23.60
CA GLU A 486 -26.39 -21.52 23.69
C GLU A 486 -25.30 -21.46 22.60
N ASN A 487 -25.60 -20.87 21.45
CA ASN A 487 -24.63 -20.73 20.36
C ASN A 487 -23.69 -19.53 20.53
N ALA A 488 -23.73 -18.83 21.67
CA ALA A 488 -22.84 -17.70 21.94
C ALA A 488 -21.38 -18.16 22.06
N LYS A 489 -20.54 -17.60 21.21
CA LYS A 489 -19.08 -17.66 21.23
C LYS A 489 -18.58 -16.28 21.58
N VAL A 490 -18.24 -16.09 22.84
CA VAL A 490 -17.85 -14.80 23.40
C VAL A 490 -16.34 -14.63 23.41
N SER A 491 -15.89 -13.46 22.98
CA SER A 491 -14.55 -12.94 23.25
C SER A 491 -14.70 -11.59 23.93
N ALA A 492 -13.80 -11.28 24.88
CA ALA A 492 -13.90 -10.07 25.67
C ALA A 492 -12.56 -9.34 25.81
N LEU A 493 -12.62 -8.01 25.87
CA LEU A 493 -11.52 -7.12 26.23
C LEU A 493 -11.95 -6.26 27.42
N LEU A 494 -11.45 -6.62 28.61
CA LEU A 494 -11.63 -5.87 29.86
C LEU A 494 -10.23 -5.56 30.41
N PRO A 495 -9.74 -4.32 30.28
CA PRO A 495 -8.40 -3.94 30.69
C PRO A 495 -8.07 -4.36 32.14
N GLY A 496 -6.94 -5.03 32.33
CA GLY A 496 -6.47 -5.53 33.63
C GLY A 496 -7.21 -6.76 34.17
N GLU A 497 -8.24 -7.26 33.50
CA GLU A 497 -9.04 -8.41 33.95
C GLU A 497 -9.10 -9.54 32.93
N GLN A 498 -9.50 -9.23 31.70
CA GLN A 498 -9.65 -10.19 30.61
C GLN A 498 -9.04 -9.59 29.35
N GLU A 499 -7.79 -9.95 29.06
CA GLU A 499 -7.07 -9.50 27.88
C GLU A 499 -6.43 -10.68 27.14
N PRO A 500 -6.28 -10.61 25.81
CA PRO A 500 -5.48 -11.58 25.09
C PRO A 500 -4.04 -11.60 25.60
N THR A 501 -3.54 -12.80 25.91
CA THR A 501 -2.15 -13.01 26.31
C THR A 501 -1.27 -13.23 25.09
N PHE A 502 -0.13 -12.56 25.03
CA PHE A 502 0.84 -12.69 23.95
C PHE A 502 2.16 -13.25 24.50
N GLY A 503 2.71 -14.24 23.81
CA GLY A 503 4.01 -14.81 24.15
C GLY A 503 5.17 -14.10 23.44
N SER A 504 6.22 -14.87 23.17
CA SER A 504 7.40 -14.41 22.44
C SER A 504 7.28 -14.57 20.92
N GLU A 505 6.17 -15.13 20.44
CA GLU A 505 5.85 -15.24 19.03
C GLU A 505 5.59 -13.89 18.36
N SER A 506 5.67 -13.87 17.04
CA SER A 506 5.21 -12.72 16.25
C SER A 506 3.69 -12.60 16.25
N ILE A 507 3.15 -11.40 16.03
CA ILE A 507 1.69 -11.21 15.99
C ILE A 507 1.01 -12.02 14.87
N LEU A 508 1.69 -12.27 13.75
CA LEU A 508 1.15 -13.12 12.69
C LEU A 508 1.05 -14.58 13.15
N GLU A 509 2.10 -15.09 13.80
CA GLU A 509 2.07 -16.44 14.38
C GLU A 509 0.98 -16.57 15.43
N HIS A 510 0.82 -15.57 16.30
CA HIS A 510 -0.22 -15.54 17.31
C HIS A 510 -1.62 -15.71 16.71
N VAL A 511 -1.97 -14.84 15.75
CA VAL A 511 -3.28 -14.89 15.07
C VAL A 511 -3.43 -16.19 14.27
N TYR A 512 -2.37 -16.63 13.58
CA TYR A 512 -2.38 -17.87 12.81
C TYR A 512 -2.65 -19.10 13.68
N ARG A 513 -2.04 -19.20 14.86
CA ARG A 513 -2.26 -20.32 15.81
C ARG A 513 -3.72 -20.40 16.26
N LYS A 514 -4.41 -19.28 16.43
CA LYS A 514 -5.82 -19.24 16.80
C LYS A 514 -6.76 -19.65 15.66
N ILE A 515 -6.52 -19.12 14.46
CA ILE A 515 -7.45 -19.30 13.33
C ILE A 515 -7.14 -20.51 12.44
N GLY A 516 -5.91 -21.04 12.50
CA GLY A 516 -5.47 -22.20 11.72
C GLY A 516 -5.33 -21.96 10.21
N ASN A 517 -5.46 -20.71 9.74
CA ASN A 517 -5.42 -20.36 8.32
C ASN A 517 -4.62 -19.07 8.10
N LEU A 518 -3.53 -19.15 7.35
CA LEU A 518 -2.61 -18.03 7.15
C LEU A 518 -3.25 -16.85 6.40
N ASN A 519 -4.06 -17.12 5.37
CA ASN A 519 -4.76 -16.07 4.62
C ASN A 519 -5.76 -15.34 5.53
N ALA A 520 -6.49 -16.09 6.35
CA ALA A 520 -7.44 -15.52 7.30
C ALA A 520 -6.72 -14.70 8.39
N ALA A 521 -5.55 -15.16 8.87
CA ALA A 521 -4.75 -14.41 9.83
C ALA A 521 -4.29 -13.07 9.28
N VAL A 522 -3.77 -13.05 8.05
CA VAL A 522 -3.41 -11.80 7.35
C VAL A 522 -4.63 -10.92 7.10
N GLU A 523 -5.79 -11.50 6.75
CA GLU A 523 -7.04 -10.75 6.59
C GLU A 523 -7.46 -10.06 7.90
N VAL A 524 -7.41 -10.76 9.04
CA VAL A 524 -7.75 -10.22 10.36
C VAL A 524 -6.79 -9.09 10.77
N LEU A 525 -5.48 -9.29 10.61
CA LEU A 525 -4.48 -8.26 10.89
C LEU A 525 -4.69 -7.01 10.02
N ASN A 526 -4.91 -7.20 8.71
CA ASN A 526 -5.19 -6.11 7.79
C ASN A 526 -6.43 -5.30 8.20
N ARG A 527 -7.54 -5.99 8.53
CA ARG A 527 -8.79 -5.36 8.97
C ARG A 527 -8.65 -4.64 10.30
N SER A 528 -7.77 -5.13 11.17
CA SER A 528 -7.46 -4.50 12.45
C SER A 528 -6.48 -3.32 12.31
N GLY A 529 -6.05 -2.96 11.09
CA GLY A 529 -5.14 -1.85 10.83
C GLY A 529 -3.65 -2.19 10.97
N LEU A 530 -3.30 -3.46 11.08
CA LEU A 530 -1.92 -3.96 11.16
C LEU A 530 -1.47 -4.51 9.80
N SER A 531 -1.63 -3.72 8.75
CA SER A 531 -1.40 -4.17 7.35
C SER A 531 0.08 -4.13 6.91
N ASP A 532 1.00 -3.79 7.82
CA ASP A 532 2.41 -3.67 7.49
C ASP A 532 3.16 -4.99 7.67
N ALA A 533 3.90 -5.40 6.63
CA ALA A 533 4.64 -6.65 6.62
C ALA A 533 5.74 -6.69 7.69
N VAL A 534 6.30 -5.53 8.06
CA VAL A 534 7.22 -5.43 9.21
C VAL A 534 6.53 -5.88 10.49
N LEU A 535 5.29 -5.44 10.69
CA LEU A 535 4.52 -5.76 11.90
C LEU A 535 4.21 -7.25 11.98
N TYR A 536 4.03 -7.94 10.86
CA TYR A 536 3.79 -9.39 10.88
C TYR A 536 4.89 -10.20 11.59
N ARG A 537 6.13 -9.70 11.60
CA ARG A 537 7.24 -10.33 12.32
C ARG A 537 7.48 -9.74 13.70
N ALA A 538 6.87 -8.60 14.02
CA ALA A 538 7.02 -7.95 15.30
C ALA A 538 6.36 -8.77 16.41
N LYS A 539 7.00 -8.78 17.58
CA LYS A 539 6.43 -9.29 18.83
C LYS A 539 5.52 -8.25 19.44
N PHE A 540 4.57 -8.68 20.25
CA PHE A 540 3.65 -7.76 20.94
C PHE A 540 4.38 -6.70 21.77
N SER A 541 5.52 -7.04 22.40
CA SER A 541 6.33 -6.11 23.18
C SER A 541 6.97 -4.99 22.36
N GLU A 542 7.22 -5.23 21.07
CA GLU A 542 7.87 -4.31 20.13
C GLU A 542 6.88 -3.30 19.51
N LEU A 543 5.58 -3.50 19.73
CA LEU A 543 4.52 -2.66 19.20
C LEU A 543 4.34 -1.36 20.01
N SER A 544 3.99 -0.28 19.32
CA SER A 544 3.46 0.93 19.97
C SER A 544 2.13 0.64 20.68
N THR A 545 1.73 1.49 21.63
CA THR A 545 0.49 1.33 22.40
C THR A 545 -0.74 1.14 21.49
N GLY A 546 -0.93 2.00 20.48
CA GLY A 546 -2.05 1.84 19.54
C GLY A 546 -1.95 0.60 18.63
N GLN A 547 -0.75 0.11 18.35
CA GLN A 547 -0.59 -1.17 17.65
C GLN A 547 -0.90 -2.36 18.57
N LYS A 548 -0.58 -2.28 19.88
CA LYS A 548 -0.94 -3.28 20.88
C LYS A 548 -2.45 -3.42 21.00
N GLU A 549 -3.19 -2.32 21.08
CA GLU A 549 -4.67 -2.38 21.12
C GLU A 549 -5.25 -3.02 19.86
N ARG A 550 -4.76 -2.64 18.68
CA ARG A 550 -5.13 -3.30 17.42
C ARG A 550 -4.77 -4.78 17.37
N ALA A 551 -3.66 -5.19 17.98
CA ALA A 551 -3.25 -6.58 18.06
C ALA A 551 -4.16 -7.39 18.99
N LYS A 552 -4.62 -6.79 20.11
CA LYS A 552 -5.63 -7.40 21.00
C LYS A 552 -6.93 -7.62 20.24
N ILE A 553 -7.43 -6.61 19.52
CA ILE A 553 -8.62 -6.74 18.66
C ILE A 553 -8.43 -7.86 17.62
N ALA A 554 -7.29 -7.89 16.94
CA ALA A 554 -6.99 -8.95 15.98
C ALA A 554 -6.99 -10.35 16.61
N SER A 555 -6.45 -10.49 17.83
CA SER A 555 -6.46 -11.75 18.59
C SER A 555 -7.88 -12.22 18.95
N LEU A 556 -8.75 -11.29 19.35
CA LEU A 556 -10.16 -11.59 19.65
C LEU A 556 -10.91 -12.00 18.40
N LEU A 557 -10.75 -11.27 17.28
CA LEU A 557 -11.36 -11.63 16.01
C LEU A 557 -10.87 -13.00 15.49
N ALA A 558 -9.63 -13.39 15.78
CA ALA A 558 -9.10 -14.69 15.38
C ALA A 558 -9.90 -15.88 15.96
N GLU A 559 -10.59 -15.69 17.09
CA GLU A 559 -11.45 -16.69 17.74
C GLU A 559 -12.80 -16.87 17.03
N LYS A 560 -13.09 -16.03 16.03
CA LYS A 560 -14.38 -15.97 15.32
C LYS A 560 -15.59 -15.86 16.27
N PRO A 561 -15.58 -14.90 17.22
CA PRO A 561 -16.69 -14.72 18.14
C PRO A 561 -17.94 -14.21 17.41
N ASN A 562 -19.11 -14.62 17.90
CA ASN A 562 -20.40 -14.04 17.50
C ASN A 562 -20.98 -13.11 18.58
N LEU A 563 -20.29 -12.97 19.73
CA LEU A 563 -20.51 -11.95 20.75
C LEU A 563 -19.16 -11.35 21.15
N LEU A 564 -18.98 -10.05 20.94
CA LEU A 564 -17.74 -9.35 21.29
C LEU A 564 -18.03 -8.31 22.36
N LEU A 565 -17.37 -8.42 23.50
CA LEU A 565 -17.52 -7.52 24.64
C LEU A 565 -16.26 -6.68 24.80
N MET A 566 -16.34 -5.36 24.72
CA MET A 566 -15.17 -4.48 24.79
C MET A 566 -15.43 -3.33 25.75
N ASP A 567 -14.57 -3.20 26.75
CA ASP A 567 -14.54 -2.08 27.67
C ASP A 567 -13.35 -1.17 27.35
N GLU A 568 -13.60 0.13 27.22
CA GLU A 568 -12.60 1.19 27.02
C GLU A 568 -11.51 0.92 25.95
N PHE A 569 -11.85 0.25 24.84
CA PHE A 569 -10.88 -0.15 23.80
C PHE A 569 -10.24 1.01 23.00
N ALA A 570 -10.72 2.24 23.19
CA ALA A 570 -10.28 3.44 22.46
C ALA A 570 -9.72 4.55 23.39
N ALA A 571 -9.46 4.21 24.66
CA ALA A 571 -8.97 5.14 25.68
C ALA A 571 -7.48 5.50 25.52
#